data_AF-A0A6N7PIX1-F1
#
_entry.id   AF-A0A6N7PIX1-F1
#
_cell.length_a   1.000
_cell.length_b   1.000
_cell.length_c   1.000
_cell.angle_alpha   90.00
_cell.angle_beta   90.00
_cell.angle_gamma   90.00
#
_symmetry.space_group_name_H-M   'P 1'
#
loop_
_entity.id
_entity.type
_entity.pdbx_description
1 polymer ?
#
loop_
_entity_poly.entity_id
_entity_poly.type
_entity_poly.pdbx_seq_one_letter_code
_entity_poly.pdbx_strand_id
1 'polypeptide(L)'
;MVDRKCNVQETGARPRAPRPPGSRNFCRASQSVADGSAPHPTIGLAPGLFGFPENFSVEARGLLPIMLVARFLSRRFPRTRTRAARAAGRLGGFTLTEILVVIFMIALLAAIASPAFIRIMRDIGLSRLTMQLAEIYRRGYVESNERATFVVRFRKANGLPQVETVRAALDTPTPTLISPRGCNTINWDDPTLERQTFRFAAADKKEIVDVGFLGPDNASEDTADVCFSRRKAFVRYNGGAFTEMVGAARLTVTNLSNGRVRRVLVPSFGLPRVIQ
;
A
#
# COMPACT_ATOMS: atom_id res chain seq x y z
N MET A 1 5.71 27.83 43.05
CA MET A 1 7.16 27.59 43.13
C MET A 1 7.36 26.08 43.02
N VAL A 2 7.87 25.59 41.89
CA VAL A 2 8.15 24.16 41.69
C VAL A 2 9.66 23.99 41.77
N ASP A 3 10.08 23.27 42.80
CA ASP A 3 11.47 23.02 43.15
C ASP A 3 12.06 22.00 42.15
N ARG A 4 13.03 22.43 41.33
CA ARG A 4 13.72 21.55 40.36
C ARG A 4 15.01 21.05 41.00
N LYS A 5 14.99 19.84 41.54
CA LYS A 5 16.21 19.11 41.90
C LYS A 5 16.78 18.41 40.66
N CYS A 6 17.97 18.81 40.24
CA CYS A 6 18.78 18.07 39.28
C CYS A 6 19.57 17.00 40.04
N ASN A 7 19.32 15.71 39.75
CA ASN A 7 20.16 14.64 40.23
C ASN A 7 21.51 14.66 39.50
N VAL A 8 22.59 14.86 40.27
CA VAL A 8 23.97 14.72 39.80
C VAL A 8 24.30 13.24 39.83
N GLN A 9 24.39 12.60 38.67
CA GLN A 9 24.95 11.26 38.55
C GLN A 9 26.49 11.38 38.62
N GLU A 10 27.07 11.00 39.76
CA GLU A 10 28.50 10.74 39.87
C GLU A 10 28.85 9.54 38.99
N THR A 11 29.47 9.81 37.85
CA THR A 11 30.12 8.78 37.03
C THR A 11 31.63 8.91 37.21
N GLY A 12 32.23 7.85 37.77
CA GLY A 12 33.67 7.76 38.05
C GLY A 12 34.52 8.09 36.82
N ALA A 13 35.35 9.11 36.98
CA ALA A 13 36.19 9.66 35.92
C ALA A 13 37.41 8.76 35.63
N ARG A 14 37.57 8.38 34.36
CA ARG A 14 38.90 8.17 33.74
C ARG A 14 39.34 9.49 33.09
N PRO A 15 40.62 9.86 33.17
CA PRO A 15 41.11 11.11 32.57
C PRO A 15 41.01 11.03 31.03
N ARG A 16 40.25 11.95 30.43
CA ARG A 16 40.20 12.16 28.98
C ARG A 16 40.87 13.49 28.63
N ALA A 17 41.60 13.44 27.51
CA ALA A 17 42.34 14.52 26.87
C ALA A 17 41.52 15.82 26.67
N PRO A 18 42.19 16.99 26.58
CA PRO A 18 41.55 18.29 26.46
C PRO A 18 40.70 18.40 25.18
N ARG A 19 39.44 18.83 25.35
CA ARG A 19 38.50 19.10 24.25
C ARG A 19 38.72 20.52 23.67
N PRO A 20 38.53 20.70 22.35
CA PRO A 20 38.62 22.01 21.72
C PRO A 20 37.45 22.94 22.10
N PRO A 21 37.67 24.26 22.15
CA PRO A 21 36.66 25.24 22.52
C PRO A 21 35.60 25.39 21.42
N GLY A 22 34.33 25.14 21.75
CA GLY A 22 33.21 25.44 20.84
C GLY A 22 31.94 24.58 20.93
N SER A 23 31.85 23.56 21.78
CA SER A 23 30.62 22.73 21.84
C SER A 23 29.54 23.36 22.72
N ARG A 24 28.49 23.92 22.11
CA ARG A 24 27.26 24.33 22.80
C ARG A 24 26.50 23.10 23.28
N ASN A 25 26.18 23.05 24.57
CA ASN A 25 25.40 21.98 25.19
C ASN A 25 23.93 22.06 24.72
N PHE A 26 23.48 21.07 23.95
CA PHE A 26 22.05 20.88 23.68
C PHE A 26 21.42 20.08 24.81
N CYS A 27 20.72 20.76 25.72
CA CYS A 27 19.81 20.12 26.66
C CYS A 27 18.54 19.71 25.90
N ARG A 28 18.43 18.41 25.57
CA ARG A 28 17.20 17.84 25.01
C ARG A 28 16.23 17.59 26.18
N ALA A 29 15.11 18.29 26.20
CA ALA A 29 14.04 18.04 27.15
C ALA A 29 13.45 16.65 26.87
N SER A 30 13.70 15.69 27.76
CA SER A 30 13.02 14.40 27.80
C SER A 30 11.67 14.60 28.50
N GLN A 31 10.57 14.53 27.76
CA GLN A 31 9.24 14.41 28.34
C GLN A 31 9.07 12.99 28.88
N SER A 32 9.01 12.84 30.20
CA SER A 32 8.54 11.62 30.85
C SER A 32 7.02 11.58 30.71
N VAL A 33 6.52 10.66 29.88
CA VAL A 33 5.11 10.27 29.89
C VAL A 33 4.90 9.41 31.12
N ALA A 34 4.07 9.88 32.05
CA ALA A 34 3.69 9.13 33.23
C ALA A 34 2.70 8.02 32.84
N ASP A 35 3.01 6.79 33.24
CA ASP A 35 2.12 5.64 33.19
C ASP A 35 0.91 5.88 34.09
N GLY A 36 -0.27 5.96 33.48
CA GLY A 36 -1.56 5.93 34.14
C GLY A 36 -2.18 4.54 34.00
N SER A 37 -1.87 3.65 34.94
CA SER A 37 -2.56 2.37 35.11
C SER A 37 -3.96 2.60 35.68
N ALA A 38 -5.01 2.37 34.89
CA ALA A 38 -6.38 2.23 35.36
C ALA A 38 -6.86 0.77 35.15
N PRO A 39 -7.63 0.19 36.08
CA PRO A 39 -8.13 -1.17 35.96
C PRO A 39 -9.35 -1.23 35.03
N HIS A 40 -9.35 -2.19 34.10
CA HIS A 40 -10.50 -2.49 33.26
C HIS A 40 -11.62 -3.20 34.06
N PRO A 41 -12.89 -2.77 33.95
CA PRO A 41 -14.02 -3.57 34.41
C PRO A 41 -14.32 -4.70 33.41
N THR A 42 -14.44 -5.90 33.95
CA THR A 42 -15.07 -7.07 33.30
C THR A 42 -16.54 -6.79 33.03
N ILE A 43 -16.91 -6.70 31.75
CA ILE A 43 -18.31 -6.73 31.29
C ILE A 43 -18.47 -7.99 30.44
N GLY A 44 -19.23 -8.95 30.96
CA GLY A 44 -19.75 -10.08 30.19
C GLY A 44 -20.86 -9.60 29.26
N LEU A 45 -20.83 -10.06 28.01
CA LEU A 45 -21.88 -9.84 27.04
C LEU A 45 -22.21 -11.15 26.31
N ALA A 46 -23.52 -11.40 26.29
CA ALA A 46 -24.23 -12.48 25.64
C ALA A 46 -24.03 -12.53 24.12
N PRO A 47 -24.33 -13.66 23.45
CA PRO A 47 -24.25 -13.78 21.99
C PRO A 47 -25.44 -13.05 21.34
N GLY A 48 -25.21 -11.79 21.00
CA GLY A 48 -26.13 -10.97 20.19
C GLY A 48 -25.78 -11.06 18.70
N LEU A 49 -26.80 -11.35 17.90
CA LEU A 49 -26.84 -11.17 16.45
C LEU A 49 -26.37 -9.76 16.03
N PHE A 50 -25.32 -9.69 15.23
CA PHE A 50 -24.93 -8.51 14.44
C PHE A 50 -24.67 -9.00 13.01
N GLY A 51 -25.33 -8.55 11.95
CA GLY A 51 -25.84 -7.19 11.73
C GLY A 51 -24.68 -6.32 11.27
N PHE A 52 -24.19 -6.56 10.04
CA PHE A 52 -23.15 -5.74 9.43
C PHE A 52 -23.70 -4.31 9.21
N PRO A 53 -23.02 -3.26 9.70
CA PRO A 53 -23.34 -1.90 9.27
C PRO A 53 -22.72 -1.70 7.88
N GLU A 54 -23.58 -1.73 6.86
CA GLU A 54 -23.33 -1.09 5.57
C GLU A 54 -23.17 0.42 5.80
N ASN A 55 -21.94 0.87 6.02
CA ASN A 55 -21.58 2.28 5.87
C ASN A 55 -20.48 2.41 4.83
N PHE A 56 -20.78 1.97 3.61
CA PHE A 56 -20.15 2.55 2.44
C PHE A 56 -20.87 3.86 2.14
N SER A 57 -20.27 4.96 2.58
CA SER A 57 -20.50 6.26 1.94
C SER A 57 -20.01 6.14 0.49
N VAL A 58 -20.94 5.78 -0.38
CA VAL A 58 -20.83 5.81 -1.85
C VAL A 58 -20.92 7.27 -2.27
N GLU A 59 -19.97 8.09 -1.84
CA GLU A 59 -19.88 9.48 -2.24
C GLU A 59 -19.12 9.58 -3.56
N ALA A 60 -19.87 9.43 -4.65
CA ALA A 60 -19.79 10.26 -5.86
C ALA A 60 -18.40 10.55 -6.49
N ARG A 61 -17.43 9.64 -6.45
CA ARG A 61 -16.15 9.81 -7.18
C ARG A 61 -16.01 8.98 -8.47
N GLY A 62 -17.09 8.32 -8.89
CA GLY A 62 -17.15 7.51 -10.12
C GLY A 62 -17.59 8.25 -11.40
N LEU A 63 -17.95 9.54 -11.34
CA LEU A 63 -18.51 10.29 -12.48
C LEU A 63 -17.47 11.10 -13.29
N LEU A 64 -16.18 11.03 -12.95
CA LEU A 64 -15.15 11.82 -13.61
C LEU A 64 -14.77 11.38 -15.05
N PRO A 65 -14.87 10.11 -15.49
CA PRO A 65 -14.56 9.79 -16.89
C PRO A 65 -15.73 10.14 -17.84
N ILE A 66 -16.98 10.15 -17.37
CA ILE A 66 -18.14 10.49 -18.22
C ILE A 66 -18.21 12.00 -18.46
N MET A 67 -17.90 12.83 -17.45
CA MET A 67 -17.84 14.29 -17.66
C MET A 67 -16.71 14.74 -18.60
N LEU A 68 -15.62 13.97 -18.73
CA LEU A 68 -14.52 14.30 -19.64
C LEU A 68 -14.87 14.04 -21.10
N VAL A 69 -15.65 12.99 -21.40
CA VAL A 69 -16.18 12.75 -22.75
C VAL A 69 -17.23 13.82 -23.11
N ALA A 70 -18.09 14.21 -22.16
CA ALA A 70 -19.02 15.32 -22.37
C ALA A 70 -18.32 16.68 -22.59
N ARG A 71 -17.17 16.93 -21.92
CA ARG A 71 -16.33 18.11 -22.15
C ARG A 71 -15.56 18.08 -23.48
N PHE A 72 -15.26 16.91 -24.02
CA PHE A 72 -14.57 16.79 -25.30
C PHE A 72 -15.54 16.94 -26.49
N LEU A 73 -16.76 16.42 -26.37
CA LEU A 73 -17.82 16.62 -27.37
C LEU A 73 -18.38 18.06 -27.39
N SER A 74 -18.30 18.79 -26.29
CA SER A 74 -18.77 20.19 -26.21
C SER A 74 -17.76 21.24 -26.69
N ARG A 75 -16.49 20.88 -26.97
CA ARG A 75 -15.44 21.83 -27.35
C ARG A 75 -15.13 21.93 -28.85
N ARG A 76 -15.82 21.18 -29.72
CA ARG A 76 -15.55 21.18 -31.18
C ARG A 76 -16.70 21.61 -32.08
N PHE A 77 -17.78 22.17 -31.55
CA PHE A 77 -18.71 22.92 -32.39
C PHE A 77 -18.30 24.40 -32.38
N PRO A 78 -17.66 24.91 -33.46
CA PRO A 78 -17.51 26.35 -33.62
C PRO A 78 -18.91 26.96 -33.55
N ARG A 79 -19.14 27.83 -32.56
CA ARG A 79 -20.29 28.74 -32.53
C ARG A 79 -20.14 29.69 -33.71
N THR A 80 -20.57 29.26 -34.89
CA THR A 80 -20.93 30.14 -35.98
C THR A 80 -22.07 31.02 -35.47
N ARG A 81 -21.73 32.23 -35.04
CA ARG A 81 -22.69 33.33 -34.84
C ARG A 81 -23.24 33.72 -36.20
N THR A 82 -24.22 32.99 -36.71
CA THR A 82 -25.11 33.49 -37.76
C THR A 82 -26.15 34.38 -37.10
N ARG A 83 -26.00 35.69 -37.31
CA ARG A 83 -27.01 36.70 -37.00
C ARG A 83 -28.28 36.41 -37.81
N ALA A 84 -29.39 36.33 -37.09
CA ALA A 84 -30.73 36.80 -37.47
C ALA A 84 -31.16 36.62 -38.94
N ALA A 85 -31.87 35.53 -39.20
CA ALA A 85 -33.01 35.56 -40.12
C ALA A 85 -34.27 35.26 -39.30
N ARG A 86 -35.10 36.29 -39.14
CA ARG A 86 -36.46 36.20 -38.63
C ARG A 86 -37.26 35.32 -39.57
N ALA A 87 -37.70 34.15 -39.11
CA ALA A 87 -38.87 33.47 -39.63
C ALA A 87 -39.48 32.65 -38.49
N ALA A 88 -40.54 33.20 -37.92
CA ALA A 88 -41.45 32.48 -37.04
C ALA A 88 -41.97 31.24 -37.78
N GLY A 89 -41.50 30.06 -37.39
CA GLY A 89 -41.90 28.79 -37.99
C GLY A 89 -42.10 27.76 -36.90
N ARG A 90 -43.34 27.63 -36.44
CA ARG A 90 -43.98 26.52 -35.71
C ARG A 90 -43.08 25.81 -34.68
N LEU A 91 -43.43 26.02 -33.42
CA LEU A 91 -43.09 25.16 -32.27
C LEU A 91 -43.59 23.72 -32.55
N GLY A 92 -42.88 22.99 -33.41
CA GLY A 92 -43.08 21.56 -33.58
C GLY A 92 -42.62 20.89 -32.31
N GLY A 93 -43.56 20.46 -31.48
CA GLY A 93 -43.25 19.59 -30.34
C GLY A 93 -42.51 18.35 -30.84
N PHE A 94 -41.53 17.88 -30.07
CA PHE A 94 -40.88 16.60 -30.31
C PHE A 94 -41.95 15.53 -30.46
N THR A 95 -42.02 14.93 -31.65
CA THR A 95 -42.96 13.84 -31.87
C THR A 95 -42.53 12.64 -31.01
N LEU A 96 -43.49 11.87 -30.49
CA LEU A 96 -43.19 10.72 -29.63
C LEU A 96 -42.26 9.72 -30.35
N THR A 97 -42.42 9.56 -31.66
CA THR A 97 -41.58 8.72 -32.52
C THR A 97 -40.13 9.19 -32.58
N GLU A 98 -39.88 10.49 -32.62
CA GLU A 98 -38.54 11.07 -32.66
C GLU A 98 -37.78 10.81 -31.34
N ILE A 99 -38.46 10.92 -30.20
CA ILE A 99 -37.86 10.58 -28.89
C ILE A 99 -37.51 9.08 -28.82
N LEU A 100 -38.37 8.20 -29.34
CA LEU A 100 -38.13 6.75 -29.32
C LEU A 100 -36.87 6.38 -30.12
N VAL A 101 -36.70 6.96 -31.31
CA VAL A 101 -35.51 6.73 -32.15
C VAL A 101 -34.22 7.19 -31.45
N VAL A 102 -34.26 8.34 -30.76
CA VAL A 102 -33.08 8.85 -30.02
C VAL A 102 -32.71 7.92 -28.86
N ILE A 103 -33.69 7.46 -28.07
CA ILE A 103 -33.43 6.52 -26.96
C ILE A 103 -32.82 5.22 -27.52
N PHE A 104 -33.34 4.72 -28.64
CA PHE A 104 -32.81 3.54 -29.30
C PHE A 104 -31.35 3.72 -29.76
N MET A 105 -31.03 4.86 -30.38
CA MET A 105 -29.64 5.16 -30.76
C MET A 105 -28.70 5.24 -29.56
N ILE A 106 -29.12 5.87 -28.46
CA ILE A 106 -28.31 5.97 -27.24
C ILE A 106 -28.08 4.57 -26.63
N ALA A 107 -29.12 3.73 -26.58
CA ALA A 107 -29.02 2.36 -26.08
C ALA A 107 -28.03 1.53 -26.90
N LEU A 108 -28.08 1.63 -28.23
CA LEU A 108 -27.16 0.94 -29.13
C LEU A 108 -25.71 1.41 -28.94
N LEU A 109 -25.49 2.72 -28.85
CA LEU A 109 -24.16 3.28 -28.60
C LEU A 109 -23.60 2.85 -27.24
N ALA A 110 -24.44 2.82 -26.20
CA ALA A 110 -24.04 2.36 -24.87
C ALA A 110 -23.65 0.87 -24.86
N ALA A 111 -24.40 0.02 -25.57
CA ALA A 111 -24.09 -1.41 -25.70
C ALA A 111 -22.72 -1.64 -26.37
N ILE A 112 -22.40 -0.89 -27.43
CA ILE A 112 -21.13 -1.00 -28.16
C ILE A 112 -19.95 -0.44 -27.33
N ALA A 113 -20.16 0.61 -26.55
CA ALA A 113 -19.09 1.25 -25.75
C ALA A 113 -18.75 0.48 -24.45
N SER A 114 -19.71 -0.26 -23.88
CA SER A 114 -19.58 -0.97 -22.59
C SER A 114 -18.35 -1.88 -22.46
N PRO A 115 -17.99 -2.76 -23.43
CA PRO A 115 -16.84 -3.65 -23.26
C PRO A 115 -15.50 -2.92 -23.16
N ALA A 116 -15.34 -1.76 -23.81
CA ALA A 116 -14.10 -0.98 -23.74
C ALA A 116 -13.88 -0.41 -22.32
N PHE A 117 -14.96 0.05 -21.68
CA PHE A 117 -14.89 0.60 -20.32
C PHE A 117 -14.48 -0.47 -19.29
N ILE A 118 -15.01 -1.69 -19.41
CA ILE A 118 -14.66 -2.81 -18.52
C ILE A 118 -13.17 -3.13 -18.60
N ARG A 119 -12.57 -3.09 -19.80
CA ARG A 119 -11.13 -3.35 -19.99
C ARG A 119 -10.28 -2.29 -19.28
N ILE A 120 -10.65 -1.01 -19.38
CA ILE A 120 -9.93 0.09 -18.74
C ILE A 120 -9.99 -0.04 -17.20
N MET A 121 -11.17 -0.33 -16.64
CA MET A 121 -11.33 -0.47 -15.20
C MET A 121 -10.49 -1.63 -14.62
N ARG A 122 -10.30 -2.71 -15.37
CA ARG A 122 -9.46 -3.85 -14.95
C ARG A 122 -7.97 -3.51 -14.86
N ASP A 123 -7.44 -2.70 -15.77
CA ASP A 123 -6.03 -2.29 -15.77
C ASP A 123 -5.69 -1.36 -14.57
N ILE A 124 -6.69 -0.67 -14.01
CA ILE A 124 -6.52 0.18 -12.83
C ILE A 124 -6.20 -0.67 -11.59
N GLY A 125 -6.83 -1.84 -11.44
CA GLY A 125 -6.58 -2.75 -10.30
C GLY A 125 -5.11 -3.16 -10.23
N LEU A 126 -4.56 -3.62 -11.36
CA LEU A 126 -3.16 -4.02 -11.46
C LEU A 126 -2.20 -2.86 -11.13
N SER A 127 -2.52 -1.64 -11.53
CA SER A 127 -1.73 -0.44 -11.20
C SER A 127 -1.75 -0.11 -9.70
N ARG A 128 -2.91 -0.26 -9.05
CA ARG A 128 -3.05 -0.03 -7.61
C ARG A 128 -2.31 -1.08 -6.79
N LEU A 129 -2.43 -2.35 -7.16
CA LEU A 129 -1.75 -3.46 -6.49
C LEU A 129 -0.22 -3.34 -6.58
N THR A 130 0.30 -3.03 -7.78
CA THR A 130 1.75 -2.81 -7.95
C THR A 130 2.27 -1.65 -7.12
N MET A 131 1.49 -0.56 -7.00
CA MET A 131 1.84 0.57 -6.15
C MET A 131 1.76 0.24 -4.65
N GLN A 132 0.73 -0.49 -4.22
CA GLN A 132 0.60 -0.95 -2.83
C GLN A 132 1.74 -1.89 -2.42
N LEU A 133 2.11 -2.83 -3.28
CA LEU A 133 3.27 -3.69 -3.06
C LEU A 133 4.56 -2.87 -2.94
N ALA A 134 4.81 -1.94 -3.86
CA ALA A 134 5.97 -1.06 -3.80
C ALA A 134 6.00 -0.25 -2.49
N GLU A 135 4.84 0.20 -2.00
CA GLU A 135 4.73 0.95 -0.75
C GLU A 135 5.06 0.10 0.49
N ILE A 136 4.62 -1.17 0.54
CA ILE A 136 4.96 -2.09 1.64
C ILE A 136 6.48 -2.28 1.75
N TYR A 137 7.16 -2.57 0.63
CA TYR A 137 8.62 -2.71 0.62
C TYR A 137 9.33 -1.39 0.90
N ARG A 138 8.80 -0.26 0.42
CA ARG A 138 9.33 1.07 0.67
C ARG A 138 9.29 1.40 2.16
N ARG A 139 8.15 1.14 2.80
CA ARG A 139 7.95 1.32 4.23
C ARG A 139 8.95 0.48 5.02
N GLY A 140 9.11 -0.80 4.66
CA GLY A 140 10.09 -1.68 5.30
C GLY A 140 11.53 -1.18 5.20
N TYR A 141 11.93 -0.68 4.03
CA TYR A 141 13.25 -0.06 3.85
C TYR A 141 13.43 1.19 4.72
N VAL A 142 12.46 2.11 4.72
CA VAL A 142 12.55 3.36 5.49
C VAL A 142 12.59 3.07 6.99
N GLU A 143 11.68 2.23 7.49
CA GLU A 143 11.62 1.87 8.91
C GLU A 143 12.90 1.12 9.36
N SER A 144 13.48 0.29 8.50
CA SER A 144 14.73 -0.42 8.85
C SER A 144 15.93 0.52 9.05
N ASN A 145 15.92 1.70 8.40
CA ASN A 145 16.97 2.70 8.56
C ASN A 145 16.91 3.41 9.92
N GLU A 146 15.75 3.39 10.59
CA GLU A 146 15.53 4.03 11.89
C GLU A 146 15.95 3.18 13.10
N ARG A 147 16.69 2.08 12.88
CA ARG A 147 17.14 1.07 13.87
C ARG A 147 16.11 -0.04 14.14
N ALA A 148 15.27 -0.37 13.17
CA ALA A 148 14.48 -1.60 13.21
C ALA A 148 15.03 -2.63 12.22
N THR A 149 14.74 -3.90 12.47
CA THR A 149 14.77 -4.92 11.43
C THR A 149 13.35 -5.13 10.94
N PHE A 150 13.15 -5.04 9.63
CA PHE A 150 11.84 -5.15 9.01
C PHE A 150 11.86 -6.30 8.01
N VAL A 151 10.91 -7.22 8.13
CA VAL A 151 10.85 -8.40 7.27
C VAL A 151 9.53 -8.40 6.54
N VAL A 152 9.60 -8.54 5.22
CA VAL A 152 8.46 -8.75 4.34
C VAL A 152 8.50 -10.19 3.87
N ARG A 153 7.47 -10.96 4.17
CA ARG A 153 7.24 -12.30 3.66
C ARG A 153 6.21 -12.26 2.56
N PHE A 154 6.60 -12.72 1.39
CA PHE A 154 5.67 -13.13 0.36
C PHE A 154 5.35 -14.61 0.53
N ARG A 155 4.07 -14.98 0.51
CA ARG A 155 3.60 -16.36 0.54
C ARG A 155 2.46 -16.53 -0.45
N LYS A 156 2.52 -17.59 -1.26
CA LYS A 156 1.45 -18.01 -2.16
C LYS A 156 0.84 -19.31 -1.65
N ALA A 157 -0.01 -19.21 -0.63
CA ALA A 157 -0.67 -20.38 -0.05
C ALA A 157 -1.90 -20.75 -0.88
N ASN A 158 -1.97 -21.97 -1.41
CA ASN A 158 -3.10 -22.46 -2.22
C ASN A 158 -3.41 -21.54 -3.42
N GLY A 159 -2.38 -20.96 -4.04
CA GLY A 159 -2.53 -20.03 -5.16
C GLY A 159 -2.98 -18.61 -4.77
N LEU A 160 -3.21 -18.34 -3.47
CA LEU A 160 -3.59 -17.02 -2.98
C LEU A 160 -2.34 -16.25 -2.51
N PRO A 161 -2.00 -15.12 -3.16
CA PRO A 161 -0.86 -14.32 -2.74
C PRO A 161 -1.19 -13.54 -1.47
N GLN A 162 -0.29 -13.66 -0.49
CA GLN A 162 -0.33 -12.97 0.79
C GLN A 162 1.04 -12.34 1.05
N VAL A 163 1.04 -11.12 1.56
CA VAL A 163 2.24 -10.46 2.06
C VAL A 163 2.09 -10.23 3.55
N GLU A 164 3.01 -10.77 4.33
CA GLU A 164 3.08 -10.56 5.77
C GLU A 164 4.27 -9.66 6.07
N THR A 165 4.12 -8.75 7.02
CA THR A 165 5.23 -7.93 7.50
C THR A 165 5.41 -8.11 8.99
N VAL A 166 6.66 -8.21 9.41
CA VAL A 166 7.06 -8.29 10.81
C VAL A 166 8.12 -7.23 11.08
N ARG A 167 7.95 -6.52 12.19
CA ARG A 167 8.89 -5.51 12.67
C ARG A 167 9.49 -5.95 14.00
N ALA A 168 10.80 -5.80 14.12
CA ALA A 168 11.52 -5.91 15.39
C ALA A 168 12.28 -4.61 15.66
N ALA A 169 11.92 -3.94 16.75
CA ALA A 169 12.57 -2.72 17.21
C ALA A 169 13.82 -3.05 18.04
N LEU A 170 14.75 -2.09 18.16
CA LEU A 170 15.95 -2.26 18.97
C LEU A 170 15.67 -2.26 20.48
N ASP A 171 14.58 -1.61 20.89
CA ASP A 171 14.30 -1.27 22.29
C ASP A 171 13.31 -2.23 22.97
N THR A 172 12.96 -3.34 22.31
CA THR A 172 12.09 -4.36 22.92
C THR A 172 12.83 -5.05 24.09
N PRO A 173 12.29 -5.02 25.33
CA PRO A 173 12.97 -5.53 26.51
C PRO A 173 13.13 -7.06 26.52
N THR A 174 12.35 -7.75 25.69
CA THR A 174 12.48 -9.19 25.44
C THR A 174 13.34 -9.41 24.18
N PRO A 175 14.39 -10.24 24.24
CA PRO A 175 15.19 -10.56 23.06
C PRO A 175 14.31 -11.35 22.07
N THR A 176 13.76 -10.65 21.09
CA THR A 176 13.06 -11.30 19.97
C THR A 176 14.06 -12.11 19.15
N LEU A 177 13.63 -13.24 18.58
CA LEU A 177 14.46 -14.10 17.71
C LEU A 177 15.01 -13.37 16.47
N ILE A 178 14.43 -12.22 16.13
CA ILE A 178 14.98 -11.31 15.13
C ILE A 178 16.03 -10.45 15.83
N SER A 179 17.30 -10.70 15.49
CA SER A 179 18.38 -9.86 16.01
C SER A 179 18.16 -8.42 15.55
N PRO A 180 18.18 -7.42 16.44
CA PRO A 180 18.13 -6.01 16.05
C PRO A 180 19.31 -5.60 15.13
N ARG A 181 20.29 -6.50 14.96
CA ARG A 181 21.51 -6.29 14.17
C ARG A 181 21.57 -7.14 12.90
N GLY A 182 20.56 -7.95 12.58
CA GLY A 182 20.65 -8.85 11.43
C GLY A 182 19.39 -9.65 11.10
N CYS A 183 19.46 -10.34 9.98
CA CYS A 183 18.39 -11.19 9.47
C CYS A 183 18.69 -12.64 9.84
N ASN A 184 18.18 -13.07 11.00
CA ASN A 184 18.30 -14.45 11.48
C ASN A 184 17.02 -15.24 11.15
N THR A 185 16.94 -16.48 11.63
CA THR A 185 15.71 -17.27 11.60
C THR A 185 14.59 -16.56 12.37
N ILE A 186 13.53 -16.18 11.67
CA ILE A 186 12.33 -15.59 12.25
C ILE A 186 11.35 -16.71 12.56
N ASN A 187 10.91 -16.81 13.81
CA ASN A 187 9.74 -17.58 14.15
C ASN A 187 8.51 -16.74 13.80
N TRP A 188 7.81 -17.11 12.73
CA TRP A 188 6.66 -16.33 12.31
C TRP A 188 5.52 -16.46 13.29
N ASP A 189 5.36 -17.63 13.91
CA ASP A 189 4.26 -17.96 14.83
C ASP A 189 4.44 -17.37 16.23
N ASP A 190 5.45 -16.53 16.43
CA ASP A 190 5.65 -15.81 17.69
C ASP A 190 4.57 -14.72 17.86
N PRO A 191 3.69 -14.83 18.88
CA PRO A 191 2.63 -13.84 19.11
C PRO A 191 3.15 -12.50 19.61
N THR A 192 4.42 -12.41 20.02
CA THR A 192 5.02 -11.16 20.50
C THR A 192 5.44 -10.22 19.36
N LEU A 193 5.49 -10.72 18.13
CA LEU A 193 5.86 -9.95 16.95
C LEU A 193 4.64 -9.20 16.40
N GLU A 194 4.79 -7.90 16.15
CA GLU A 194 3.78 -7.12 15.46
C GLU A 194 3.69 -7.60 14.00
N ARG A 195 2.66 -8.40 13.71
CA ARG A 195 2.40 -8.95 12.38
C ARG A 195 1.29 -8.17 11.70
N GLN A 196 1.56 -7.70 10.48
CA GLN A 196 0.53 -7.17 9.59
C GLN A 196 0.42 -8.07 8.37
N THR A 197 -0.81 -8.48 8.05
CA THR A 197 -1.08 -9.40 6.95
C THR A 197 -1.90 -8.69 5.88
N PHE A 198 -1.32 -8.58 4.70
CA PHE A 198 -1.95 -8.05 3.50
C PHE A 198 -2.37 -9.21 2.61
N ARG A 199 -3.68 -9.40 2.46
CA ARG A 199 -4.25 -10.36 1.53
C ARG A 199 -4.71 -9.62 0.29
N PHE A 200 -4.21 -10.03 -0.87
CA PHE A 200 -4.72 -9.55 -2.14
C PHE A 200 -5.89 -10.47 -2.50
N ALA A 201 -7.11 -9.94 -2.47
CA ALA A 201 -8.34 -10.72 -2.51
C ALA A 201 -8.48 -11.49 -3.84
N ALA A 202 -8.08 -12.76 -3.85
CA ALA A 202 -8.33 -13.68 -4.96
C ALA A 202 -9.52 -14.63 -4.69
N ALA A 203 -10.21 -14.48 -3.55
CA ALA A 203 -11.36 -15.32 -3.19
C ALA A 203 -12.64 -14.93 -3.97
N ASP A 204 -12.84 -13.63 -4.20
CA ASP A 204 -13.90 -13.16 -5.07
C ASP A 204 -13.37 -13.15 -6.50
N LYS A 205 -14.01 -13.93 -7.39
CA LYS A 205 -13.69 -14.16 -8.82
C LYS A 205 -13.53 -12.89 -9.69
N LYS A 206 -13.56 -11.70 -9.11
CA LYS A 206 -13.57 -10.40 -9.78
C LYS A 206 -12.18 -9.81 -9.97
N GLU A 207 -11.20 -10.16 -9.14
CA GLU A 207 -9.81 -9.66 -9.28
C GLU A 207 -8.92 -10.75 -9.90
N ILE A 208 -8.77 -10.67 -11.22
CA ILE A 208 -8.03 -11.63 -12.05
C ILE A 208 -6.54 -11.24 -12.05
N VAL A 209 -5.92 -11.21 -10.87
CA VAL A 209 -4.52 -10.83 -10.71
C VAL A 209 -3.79 -11.92 -9.94
N ASP A 210 -2.67 -12.36 -10.50
CA ASP A 210 -1.73 -13.25 -9.85
C ASP A 210 -0.45 -12.48 -9.50
N VAL A 211 0.11 -12.79 -8.34
CA VAL A 211 1.35 -12.19 -7.85
C VAL A 211 2.35 -13.32 -7.67
N GLY A 212 3.54 -13.12 -8.22
CA GLY A 212 4.66 -14.04 -8.11
C GLY A 212 5.90 -13.32 -7.59
N PHE A 213 6.73 -14.04 -6.86
CA PHE A 213 8.07 -13.59 -6.49
C PHE A 213 9.07 -14.38 -7.33
N LEU A 214 10.00 -13.69 -8.01
CA LEU A 214 10.98 -14.36 -8.84
C LEU A 214 12.29 -14.58 -8.07
N GLY A 215 12.77 -15.82 -8.13
CA GLY A 215 14.09 -16.23 -7.70
C GLY A 215 15.21 -15.67 -8.58
N PRO A 216 16.48 -15.94 -8.21
CA PRO A 216 17.65 -15.50 -8.98
C PRO A 216 17.72 -16.11 -10.39
N ASP A 217 17.12 -17.28 -10.59
CA ASP A 217 16.96 -18.00 -11.86
C ASP A 217 15.71 -17.57 -12.64
N ASN A 218 14.95 -16.60 -12.14
CA ASN A 218 13.61 -16.21 -12.61
C ASN A 218 12.54 -17.32 -12.47
N ALA A 219 12.77 -18.34 -11.64
CA ALA A 219 11.71 -19.24 -11.24
C ALA A 219 10.72 -18.52 -10.31
N SER A 220 9.44 -18.86 -10.41
CA SER A 220 8.44 -18.35 -9.47
C SER A 220 8.56 -19.12 -8.15
N GLU A 221 8.65 -18.38 -7.07
CA GLU A 221 8.82 -18.92 -5.72
C GLU A 221 7.52 -18.75 -4.93
N ASP A 222 7.10 -19.82 -4.25
CA ASP A 222 5.87 -19.81 -3.45
C ASP A 222 6.06 -19.06 -2.14
N THR A 223 7.28 -19.06 -1.60
CA THR A 223 7.62 -18.31 -0.40
C THR A 223 8.95 -17.59 -0.57
N ALA A 224 8.96 -16.29 -0.30
CA ALA A 224 10.17 -15.49 -0.30
C ALA A 224 10.11 -14.48 0.84
N ASP A 225 11.18 -14.38 1.63
CA ASP A 225 11.27 -13.39 2.69
C ASP A 225 12.39 -12.40 2.35
N VAL A 226 12.07 -11.11 2.39
CA VAL A 226 13.02 -10.00 2.24
C VAL A 226 13.17 -9.33 3.60
N CYS A 227 14.38 -9.33 4.12
CA CYS A 227 14.70 -8.72 5.40
C CYS A 227 15.59 -7.49 5.19
N PHE A 228 15.14 -6.36 5.73
CA PHE A 228 15.87 -5.11 5.73
C PHE A 228 16.51 -4.88 7.10
N SER A 229 17.83 -4.70 7.12
CA SER A 229 18.60 -4.45 8.33
C SER A 229 19.74 -3.49 8.05
N ARG A 230 19.77 -2.34 8.74
CA ARG A 230 20.91 -1.40 8.76
C ARG A 230 21.46 -1.06 7.36
N ARG A 231 20.57 -0.66 6.44
CA ARG A 231 20.87 -0.31 5.02
C ARG A 231 21.27 -1.48 4.12
N LYS A 232 21.23 -2.71 4.62
CA LYS A 232 21.37 -3.93 3.82
C LYS A 232 20.03 -4.61 3.67
N ALA A 233 19.85 -5.29 2.55
CA ALA A 233 18.72 -6.19 2.33
C ALA A 233 19.24 -7.62 2.16
N PHE A 234 18.51 -8.56 2.73
CA PHE A 234 18.76 -9.98 2.63
C PHE A 234 17.51 -10.65 2.09
N VAL A 235 17.70 -11.69 1.28
CA VAL A 235 16.60 -12.49 0.74
C VAL A 235 16.80 -13.95 1.10
N ARG A 236 15.70 -14.63 1.38
CA ARG A 236 15.64 -16.10 1.42
C ARG A 236 14.42 -16.58 0.66
N TYR A 237 14.55 -17.78 0.13
CA TYR A 237 13.50 -18.47 -0.63
C TYR A 237 13.15 -19.77 0.09
N ASN A 238 11.87 -20.13 0.12
CA ASN A 238 11.36 -21.40 0.64
C ASN A 238 11.89 -21.79 2.03
N GLY A 239 12.07 -20.82 2.92
CA GLY A 239 12.55 -21.05 4.29
C GLY A 239 14.06 -21.30 4.44
N GLY A 240 14.85 -21.14 3.37
CA GLY A 240 16.32 -21.26 3.40
C GLY A 240 17.02 -20.18 4.24
N ALA A 241 18.35 -20.18 4.19
CA ALA A 241 19.14 -19.15 4.87
C ALA A 241 19.02 -17.78 4.18
N PHE A 242 19.08 -16.71 4.97
CA PHE A 242 19.17 -15.35 4.44
C PHE A 242 20.51 -15.15 3.73
N THR A 243 20.45 -14.68 2.50
CA THR A 243 21.61 -14.30 1.69
C THR A 243 21.56 -12.80 1.40
N GLU A 244 22.72 -12.13 1.41
CA GLU A 244 22.78 -10.69 1.10
C GLU A 244 22.33 -10.46 -0.35
N MET A 245 21.43 -9.50 -0.56
CA MET A 245 20.95 -9.19 -1.90
C MET A 245 22.02 -8.45 -2.70
N VAL A 246 22.55 -9.10 -3.74
CA VAL A 246 23.52 -8.49 -4.67
C VAL A 246 22.82 -7.60 -5.73
N GLY A 247 21.51 -7.73 -5.89
CA GLY A 247 20.72 -6.99 -6.87
C GLY A 247 19.32 -6.62 -6.38
N ALA A 248 18.37 -6.55 -7.30
CA ALA A 248 16.96 -6.30 -6.98
C ALA A 248 16.15 -7.60 -7.03
N ALA A 249 15.42 -7.87 -5.95
CA ALA A 249 14.36 -8.88 -6.00
C ALA A 249 13.23 -8.39 -6.91
N ARG A 250 12.57 -9.32 -7.58
CA ARG A 250 11.56 -9.01 -8.60
C ARG A 250 10.24 -9.63 -8.17
N LEU A 251 9.23 -8.79 -8.02
CA LEU A 251 7.84 -9.25 -7.92
C LEU A 251 7.16 -9.03 -9.26
N THR A 252 6.41 -10.02 -9.70
CA THR A 252 5.57 -9.94 -10.90
C THR A 252 4.11 -9.87 -10.48
N VAL A 253 3.38 -8.94 -11.06
CA VAL A 253 1.93 -8.85 -10.95
C VAL A 253 1.37 -9.07 -12.34
N THR A 254 0.73 -10.22 -12.54
CA THR A 254 0.22 -10.68 -13.84
C THR A 254 -1.30 -10.62 -13.83
N ASN A 255 -1.89 -9.96 -14.81
CA ASN A 255 -3.33 -10.00 -15.01
C ASN A 255 -3.68 -11.26 -15.81
N LEU A 256 -4.37 -12.23 -15.20
CA LEU A 256 -4.66 -13.52 -15.85
C LEU A 256 -5.67 -13.38 -17.00
N SER A 257 -6.39 -12.25 -17.10
CA SER A 257 -7.37 -12.04 -18.18
C SER A 257 -6.76 -11.60 -19.50
N ASN A 258 -5.62 -10.89 -19.45
CA ASN A 258 -4.97 -10.33 -20.65
C ASN A 258 -3.47 -10.66 -20.74
N GLY A 259 -2.91 -11.39 -19.78
CA GLY A 259 -1.50 -11.77 -19.73
C GLY A 259 -0.55 -10.60 -19.48
N ARG A 260 -1.04 -9.38 -19.19
CA ARG A 260 -0.17 -8.23 -18.93
C ARG A 260 0.56 -8.42 -17.61
N VAL A 261 1.88 -8.26 -17.67
CA VAL A 261 2.76 -8.37 -16.52
C VAL A 261 3.28 -6.99 -16.17
N ARG A 262 3.28 -6.65 -14.88
CA ARG A 262 4.07 -5.55 -14.35
C ARG A 262 5.02 -6.04 -13.29
N ARG A 263 6.14 -5.35 -13.14
CA ARG A 263 7.22 -5.76 -12.24
C ARG A 263 7.44 -4.71 -11.17
N VAL A 264 7.61 -5.16 -9.94
CA VAL A 264 8.11 -4.33 -8.83
C VAL A 264 9.52 -4.79 -8.54
N LEU A 265 10.48 -3.88 -8.69
CA LEU A 265 11.86 -4.11 -8.29
C LEU A 265 12.06 -3.65 -6.85
N VAL A 266 12.53 -4.55 -6.01
CA VAL A 266 12.93 -4.29 -4.63
C VAL A 266 14.46 -4.32 -4.60
N PRO A 267 15.14 -3.17 -4.69
CA PRO A 267 16.59 -3.14 -4.75
C PRO A 267 17.20 -3.50 -3.39
N SER A 268 18.45 -3.96 -3.39
CA SER A 268 19.22 -4.15 -2.16
C SER A 268 19.50 -2.84 -1.42
N PHE A 269 19.50 -1.72 -2.15
CA PHE A 269 19.61 -0.37 -1.63
C PHE A 269 18.63 0.58 -2.33
N GLY A 270 18.00 1.46 -1.57
CA GLY A 270 17.11 2.49 -2.10
C GLY A 270 15.64 2.07 -2.18
N LEU A 271 14.85 2.88 -2.89
CA LEU A 271 13.40 2.77 -2.93
C LEU A 271 12.93 1.80 -4.02
N PRO A 272 11.92 0.95 -3.74
CA PRO A 272 11.29 0.12 -4.75
C PRO A 272 10.80 0.92 -5.96
N ARG A 273 10.86 0.30 -7.14
CA ARG A 273 10.42 0.91 -8.40
C ARG A 273 9.46 -0.01 -9.14
N VAL A 274 8.43 0.59 -9.74
CA VAL A 274 7.50 -0.12 -10.63
C VAL A 274 8.02 0.01 -12.06
N ILE A 275 8.09 -1.11 -12.77
CA ILE A 275 8.48 -1.20 -14.18
C ILE A 275 7.32 -1.82 -14.96
N GLN A 276 7.01 -1.22 -16.10
CA GLN A 276 6.01 -1.68 -17.06
C GLN A 276 6.67 -2.42 -18.22
#